data_AF-A0A1F5ALG4-F1
#
_entry.id   AF-A0A1F5ALG4-F1
#
_cell.length_a   1.000
_cell.length_b   1.000
_cell.length_c   1.000
_cell.angle_alpha   90.00
_cell.angle_beta   90.00
_cell.angle_gamma   90.00
#
_symmetry.space_group_name_H-M   'P 1'
#
loop_
_entity.id
_entity.type
_entity.pdbx_description
1 polymer ?
#
loop_
_entity_poly.entity_id
_entity_poly.type
_entity_poly.pdbx_seq_one_letter_code
_entity_poly.pdbx_strand_id
1 'polypeptide(L)'
;MMIWRGTAFICVVTVIAFCAGCSVSKGVNPDVLSASFSLNPASPAVGQSIQFTDTSTGSPTSWQWDFGDGASSTAQNPSHSYTSIGSKTVTLTVANASDSMSANRTLTVVTPVPNSFSFSPVQPKIGQSVQFTDTSTGSPTSWLWDFGDGATSTGRNPSHSYAVAGCYTITLTVSESSGSRSIKLPINIMSASAIIIDHHNTKLANIPPEWITAAKQNLHIAYGTASHGSQLTFGMTGLVGWKGSSYDWNFGGTGGALDLRVWLEDPFGYPDIATTAYYIGSPSITAWADATREYLAVHPEINVVIWSWCAHMATTDVAYVQAYIDLMDELESDFPNVKFVYMTGKTIGGAWGDGERWIHCHYLRATQIREHCLKNNRILYDFADIESWDPDGNWYGDKYVDCDCSYDSNGDGVLDRNWALDWQSDHPGEWYDCYAPHTQPLNANLKAYAAWHLWARLAGWDGN
;
A
#
# COMPACT_ATOMS: atom_id res chain seq x y z
N MET A 1 63.26 33.11 -74.49
CA MET A 1 63.88 33.35 -73.17
C MET A 1 63.30 32.30 -72.24
N MET A 2 63.96 31.23 -71.77
CA MET A 2 65.32 30.69 -71.80
C MET A 2 65.16 29.15 -71.63
N ILE A 3 65.93 28.34 -72.38
CA ILE A 3 66.77 27.18 -71.93
C ILE A 3 66.05 26.08 -71.09
N TRP A 4 66.02 24.76 -71.37
CA TRP A 4 66.88 23.84 -72.13
C TRP A 4 66.13 22.52 -72.45
N ARG A 5 66.75 21.71 -73.34
CA ARG A 5 66.32 20.44 -74.00
C ARG A 5 66.36 19.23 -73.02
N GLY A 6 65.82 18.03 -73.27
CA GLY A 6 65.28 17.25 -74.40
C GLY A 6 64.73 15.92 -73.82
N THR A 7 64.14 14.93 -74.49
CA THR A 7 64.16 14.48 -75.90
C THR A 7 63.01 13.44 -76.01
N ALA A 8 61.90 13.77 -76.67
CA ALA A 8 61.32 13.17 -77.89
C ALA A 8 61.31 11.63 -78.00
N PHE A 9 60.13 11.04 -78.26
CA PHE A 9 59.80 10.43 -79.56
C PHE A 9 58.28 10.27 -79.76
N ILE A 10 57.89 10.32 -81.03
CA ILE A 10 56.61 10.79 -81.57
C ILE A 10 55.56 9.66 -81.63
N CYS A 11 54.36 10.00 -81.15
CA CYS A 11 53.13 9.25 -81.32
C CYS A 11 52.52 9.62 -82.68
N VAL A 12 52.25 8.63 -83.55
CA VAL A 12 51.47 8.84 -84.77
C VAL A 12 50.06 8.30 -84.54
N VAL A 13 49.14 9.25 -84.61
CA VAL A 13 47.69 9.11 -84.55
C VAL A 13 47.17 8.69 -85.94
N THR A 14 46.26 7.71 -85.97
CA THR A 14 45.27 7.59 -87.04
C THR A 14 43.90 7.35 -86.41
N VAL A 15 42.92 8.12 -86.89
CA VAL A 15 41.57 8.31 -86.35
C VAL A 15 40.58 7.29 -86.92
N ILE A 16 39.97 6.55 -86.00
CA ILE A 16 38.54 6.15 -85.87
C ILE A 16 37.87 5.31 -86.97
N ALA A 17 37.49 4.09 -86.56
CA ALA A 17 36.10 3.62 -86.68
C ALA A 17 35.71 2.92 -85.36
N PHE A 18 34.73 3.48 -84.66
CA PHE A 18 34.10 2.86 -83.48
C PHE A 18 33.31 1.62 -83.93
N CYS A 19 33.63 0.46 -83.38
CA CYS A 19 32.65 -0.59 -83.20
C CYS A 19 32.37 -0.71 -81.70
N ALA A 20 31.17 -0.31 -81.31
CA ALA A 20 30.67 -0.41 -79.95
C ALA A 20 30.50 -1.89 -79.59
N GLY A 21 31.02 -2.29 -78.43
CA GLY A 21 30.69 -3.58 -77.81
C GLY A 21 31.90 -4.43 -77.42
N CYS A 22 32.73 -3.94 -76.51
CA CYS A 22 33.38 -4.82 -75.55
C CYS A 22 33.81 -4.02 -74.33
N SER A 23 32.99 -4.05 -73.28
CA SER A 23 33.44 -3.80 -71.93
C SER A 23 34.42 -4.91 -71.56
N VAL A 24 35.68 -4.57 -71.26
CA VAL A 24 36.49 -5.45 -70.43
C VAL A 24 35.90 -5.33 -69.02
N SER A 25 34.90 -6.15 -68.72
CA SER A 25 34.59 -6.45 -67.34
C SER A 25 35.84 -7.13 -66.79
N LYS A 26 36.46 -6.49 -65.79
CA LYS A 26 37.32 -7.24 -64.87
C LYS A 26 36.36 -8.10 -64.05
N GLY A 27 35.88 -9.18 -64.67
CA GLY A 27 35.06 -10.18 -64.03
C GLY A 27 35.89 -10.78 -62.91
N VAL A 28 35.53 -10.46 -61.68
CA VAL A 28 35.86 -11.33 -60.54
C VAL A 28 35.28 -12.69 -60.92
N ASN A 29 36.14 -13.68 -61.07
CA ASN A 29 35.73 -15.05 -61.33
C ASN A 29 34.75 -15.47 -60.21
N PRO A 30 33.47 -15.80 -60.50
CA PRO A 30 32.49 -16.16 -59.48
C PRO A 30 32.81 -17.49 -58.74
N ASP A 31 33.86 -18.20 -59.15
CA ASP A 31 34.29 -19.46 -58.53
C ASP A 31 35.46 -19.33 -57.53
N VAL A 32 35.91 -18.12 -57.19
CA VAL A 32 36.93 -18.00 -56.13
C VAL A 32 36.24 -18.15 -54.77
N LEU A 33 36.55 -19.26 -54.09
CA LEU A 33 36.10 -19.52 -52.73
C LEU A 33 36.59 -18.41 -51.79
N SER A 34 35.68 -17.83 -51.02
CA SER A 34 36.01 -16.84 -49.99
C SER A 34 35.18 -17.08 -48.75
N ALA A 35 35.84 -17.30 -47.62
CA ALA A 35 35.18 -17.49 -46.32
C ALA A 35 34.70 -16.15 -45.75
N SER A 36 33.47 -16.09 -45.23
CA SER A 36 32.94 -14.93 -44.50
C SER A 36 31.75 -15.34 -43.63
N PHE A 37 31.56 -14.68 -42.49
CA PHE A 37 30.38 -14.92 -41.65
C PHE A 37 29.94 -13.70 -40.83
N SER A 38 28.69 -13.75 -40.39
CA SER A 38 28.12 -12.84 -39.39
C SER A 38 27.72 -13.58 -38.11
N LEU A 39 27.56 -12.84 -37.02
CA LEU A 39 27.14 -13.37 -35.72
C LEU A 39 26.19 -12.39 -35.04
N ASN A 40 25.23 -12.92 -34.28
CA ASN A 40 24.27 -12.13 -33.52
C ASN A 40 23.94 -12.85 -32.19
N PRO A 41 24.09 -12.20 -31.03
CA PRO A 41 24.53 -10.81 -30.80
C PRO A 41 26.06 -10.61 -30.91
N ALA A 42 26.50 -9.38 -31.17
CA ALA A 42 27.92 -9.02 -31.30
C ALA A 42 28.70 -9.05 -29.97
N SER A 43 27.99 -8.86 -28.84
CA SER A 43 28.55 -8.81 -27.48
C SER A 43 27.70 -9.68 -26.53
N PRO A 44 27.78 -11.01 -26.63
CA PRO A 44 26.97 -11.93 -25.83
C PRO A 44 27.40 -11.97 -24.36
N ALA A 45 26.43 -12.18 -23.47
CA ALA A 45 26.69 -12.56 -22.09
C ALA A 45 27.08 -14.05 -22.00
N VAL A 46 27.79 -14.43 -20.93
CA VAL A 46 28.07 -15.85 -20.65
C VAL A 46 26.77 -16.66 -20.60
N GLY A 47 26.76 -17.82 -21.28
CA GLY A 47 25.58 -18.68 -21.42
C GLY A 47 24.53 -18.24 -22.44
N GLN A 48 24.66 -17.07 -23.07
CA GLN A 48 23.76 -16.64 -24.14
C GLN A 48 24.06 -17.39 -25.45
N SER A 49 23.01 -17.86 -26.13
CA SER A 49 23.13 -18.48 -27.46
C SER A 49 23.41 -17.41 -28.53
N ILE A 50 24.41 -17.66 -29.36
CA ILE A 50 24.86 -16.81 -30.46
C ILE A 50 24.54 -17.55 -31.75
N GLN A 51 23.83 -16.91 -32.66
CA GLN A 51 23.61 -17.44 -34.00
C GLN A 51 24.76 -17.02 -34.91
N PHE A 52 25.39 -17.99 -35.56
CA PHE A 52 26.38 -17.78 -36.62
C PHE A 52 25.74 -18.01 -37.98
N THR A 53 26.03 -17.13 -38.94
CA THR A 53 25.47 -17.20 -40.29
C THR A 53 26.58 -17.11 -41.31
N ASP A 54 26.70 -18.17 -42.11
CA ASP A 54 27.63 -18.23 -43.24
C ASP A 54 27.24 -17.19 -44.31
N THR A 55 28.24 -16.46 -44.79
CA THR A 55 28.13 -15.46 -45.87
C THR A 55 29.23 -15.66 -46.92
N SER A 56 29.81 -16.86 -46.97
CA SER A 56 30.91 -17.21 -47.87
C SER A 56 30.46 -17.26 -49.34
N THR A 57 31.39 -17.02 -50.28
CA THR A 57 31.17 -17.08 -51.73
C THR A 57 31.99 -18.20 -52.39
N GLY A 58 31.72 -18.53 -53.66
CA GLY A 58 32.45 -19.57 -54.40
C GLY A 58 31.97 -21.00 -54.15
N SER A 59 30.66 -21.16 -53.90
CA SER A 59 29.95 -22.44 -53.79
C SER A 59 30.59 -23.46 -52.82
N PRO A 60 30.73 -23.11 -51.53
CA PRO A 60 31.23 -24.05 -50.52
C PRO A 60 30.31 -25.26 -50.40
N THR A 61 30.90 -26.44 -50.22
CA THR A 61 30.19 -27.72 -50.02
C THR A 61 30.38 -28.30 -48.61
N SER A 62 31.25 -27.69 -47.80
CA SER A 62 31.48 -28.09 -46.41
C SER A 62 31.88 -26.90 -45.53
N TRP A 63 31.52 -26.98 -44.24
CA TRP A 63 31.79 -25.98 -43.22
C TRP A 63 32.44 -26.65 -42.00
N GLN A 64 33.39 -25.95 -41.40
CA GLN A 64 33.99 -26.32 -40.13
C GLN A 64 34.15 -25.05 -39.29
N TRP A 65 33.42 -25.01 -38.19
CA TRP A 65 33.49 -23.96 -37.18
C TRP A 65 34.41 -24.39 -36.05
N ASP A 66 35.28 -23.48 -35.63
CA ASP A 66 35.98 -23.52 -34.35
C ASP A 66 35.54 -22.29 -33.56
N PHE A 67 34.91 -22.50 -32.40
CA PHE A 67 34.40 -21.40 -31.58
C PHE A 67 35.49 -20.79 -30.67
N GLY A 68 36.71 -21.31 -30.67
CA GLY A 68 37.83 -20.77 -29.87
C GLY A 68 37.77 -21.11 -28.38
N ASP A 69 36.91 -22.06 -28.01
CA ASP A 69 36.77 -22.60 -26.64
C ASP A 69 36.88 -24.14 -26.59
N GLY A 70 37.31 -24.75 -27.71
CA GLY A 70 37.41 -26.20 -27.87
C GLY A 70 36.15 -26.86 -28.44
N ALA A 71 35.04 -26.13 -28.59
CA ALA A 71 33.85 -26.62 -29.29
C ALA A 71 33.94 -26.35 -30.80
N SER A 72 33.25 -27.18 -31.59
CA SER A 72 33.21 -27.08 -33.05
C SER A 72 31.86 -27.48 -33.63
N SER A 73 31.61 -27.15 -34.89
CA SER A 73 30.41 -27.55 -35.63
C SER A 73 30.68 -27.70 -37.13
N THR A 74 29.91 -28.56 -37.80
CA THR A 74 29.92 -28.71 -39.27
C THR A 74 28.65 -28.22 -39.94
N ALA A 75 27.68 -27.70 -39.17
CA ALA A 75 26.49 -27.08 -39.72
C ALA A 75 26.85 -25.78 -40.46
N GLN A 76 26.13 -25.46 -41.53
CA GLN A 76 26.33 -24.19 -42.25
C GLN A 76 26.07 -22.97 -41.37
N ASN A 77 24.99 -23.00 -40.57
CA ASN A 77 24.55 -21.89 -39.71
C ASN A 77 24.33 -22.37 -38.26
N PRO A 78 25.39 -22.65 -37.48
CA PRO A 78 25.25 -23.18 -36.13
C PRO A 78 24.84 -22.10 -35.13
N SER A 79 24.38 -22.55 -33.96
CA SER A 79 24.34 -21.73 -32.75
C SER A 79 25.33 -22.26 -31.72
N HIS A 80 25.89 -21.37 -30.90
CA HIS A 80 26.83 -21.74 -29.83
C HIS A 80 26.70 -20.78 -28.64
N SER A 81 27.04 -21.26 -27.44
CA SER A 81 27.05 -20.48 -26.21
C SER A 81 28.34 -20.72 -25.43
N TYR A 82 28.96 -19.66 -24.93
CA TYR A 82 30.21 -19.76 -24.16
C TYR A 82 29.94 -19.87 -22.66
N THR A 83 30.67 -20.76 -21.99
CA THR A 83 30.59 -20.94 -20.52
C THR A 83 31.60 -20.10 -19.74
N SER A 84 32.56 -19.46 -20.43
CA SER A 84 33.58 -18.60 -19.83
C SER A 84 33.61 -17.22 -20.48
N ILE A 85 33.87 -16.21 -19.66
CA ILE A 85 34.06 -14.82 -20.10
C ILE A 85 35.38 -14.65 -20.84
N GLY A 86 35.52 -13.52 -21.53
CA GLY A 86 36.73 -13.09 -22.21
C GLY A 86 36.64 -13.14 -23.74
N SER A 87 37.76 -12.82 -24.37
CA SER A 87 37.89 -12.79 -25.84
C SER A 87 37.86 -14.20 -26.42
N LYS A 88 37.03 -14.42 -27.44
CA LYS A 88 36.90 -15.68 -28.19
C LYS A 88 37.10 -15.41 -29.68
N THR A 89 38.02 -16.16 -30.29
CA THR A 89 38.27 -16.07 -31.74
C THR A 89 37.54 -17.20 -32.44
N VAL A 90 36.48 -16.85 -33.16
CA VAL A 90 35.71 -17.80 -33.97
C VAL A 90 36.35 -17.89 -35.34
N THR A 91 36.58 -19.11 -35.81
CA THR A 91 37.10 -19.41 -37.13
C THR A 91 36.10 -20.24 -37.91
N LEU A 92 35.67 -19.75 -39.07
CA LEU A 92 34.94 -20.53 -40.07
C LEU A 92 35.92 -20.96 -41.15
N THR A 93 36.02 -22.26 -41.40
CA THR A 93 36.69 -22.82 -42.58
C THR A 93 35.64 -23.41 -43.51
N VAL A 94 35.64 -22.99 -44.77
CA VAL A 94 34.78 -23.53 -45.83
C VAL A 94 35.63 -24.18 -46.89
N ALA A 95 35.13 -25.24 -47.51
CA ALA A 95 35.80 -25.90 -48.63
C ALA A 95 34.80 -26.26 -49.74
N ASN A 96 35.29 -26.29 -50.97
CA ASN A 96 34.60 -26.82 -52.14
C ASN A 96 35.45 -27.95 -52.76
N ALA A 97 35.15 -28.37 -54.00
CA ALA A 97 35.87 -29.48 -54.65
C ALA A 97 37.35 -29.18 -54.96
N SER A 98 37.76 -27.91 -54.95
CA SER A 98 39.08 -27.48 -55.44
C SER A 98 39.88 -26.69 -54.40
N ASP A 99 39.21 -25.97 -53.49
CA ASP A 99 39.83 -25.02 -52.56
C ASP A 99 39.29 -25.15 -51.13
N SER A 100 40.04 -24.59 -50.18
CA SER A 100 39.68 -24.43 -48.77
C SER A 100 40.14 -23.07 -48.26
N MET A 101 39.25 -22.32 -47.59
CA MET A 101 39.49 -20.96 -47.11
C MET A 101 38.94 -20.76 -45.70
N SER A 102 39.59 -19.90 -44.92
CA SER A 102 39.17 -19.59 -43.55
C SER A 102 38.95 -18.09 -43.32
N ALA A 103 37.97 -17.76 -42.49
CA ALA A 103 37.73 -16.43 -41.96
C ALA A 103 37.70 -16.48 -40.43
N ASN A 104 38.25 -15.45 -39.77
CA ASN A 104 38.24 -15.33 -38.32
C ASN A 104 37.55 -14.04 -37.88
N ARG A 105 36.87 -14.09 -36.73
CA ARG A 105 36.30 -12.92 -36.06
C ARG A 105 36.39 -13.09 -34.55
N THR A 106 36.81 -12.04 -33.86
CA THR A 106 36.88 -12.02 -32.39
C THR A 106 35.61 -11.40 -31.81
N LEU A 107 35.07 -12.02 -30.77
CA LEU A 107 34.00 -11.47 -29.92
C LEU A 107 34.42 -11.51 -28.45
N THR A 108 33.84 -10.65 -27.62
CA THR A 108 34.11 -10.65 -26.17
C THR A 108 32.85 -11.11 -25.44
N VAL A 109 32.98 -12.23 -24.71
CA VAL A 109 31.92 -12.74 -23.83
C VAL A 109 32.04 -12.02 -22.49
N VAL A 110 30.98 -11.34 -22.07
CA VAL A 110 31.00 -10.50 -20.86
C VAL A 110 30.21 -11.12 -19.70
N THR A 111 30.50 -10.67 -18.50
CA THR A 111 29.67 -10.96 -17.33
C THR A 111 28.31 -10.26 -17.47
N PRO A 112 27.20 -10.89 -17.07
CA PRO A 112 25.90 -10.22 -16.97
C PRO A 112 25.99 -9.03 -16.01
N VAL A 113 25.25 -7.95 -16.28
CA VAL A 113 25.12 -6.81 -15.37
C VAL A 113 24.65 -7.30 -13.99
N PRO A 114 25.40 -7.09 -12.90
CA PRO A 114 24.89 -7.34 -11.56
C PRO A 114 23.79 -6.32 -11.27
N ASN A 115 22.54 -6.75 -11.40
CA ASN A 115 21.37 -5.95 -11.13
C ASN A 115 20.89 -6.19 -9.69
N SER A 116 20.62 -5.10 -8.97
CA SER A 116 20.14 -5.13 -7.60
C SER A 116 19.33 -3.87 -7.33
N PHE A 117 18.42 -3.94 -6.37
CA PHE A 117 17.72 -2.77 -5.88
C PHE A 117 17.32 -2.92 -4.42
N SER A 118 16.99 -1.79 -3.81
CA SER A 118 16.32 -1.72 -2.51
C SER A 118 15.05 -0.88 -2.62
N PHE A 119 14.22 -0.94 -1.59
CA PHE A 119 13.06 -0.08 -1.46
C PHE A 119 12.87 0.34 0.01
N SER A 120 12.21 1.48 0.21
CA SER A 120 11.85 2.00 1.53
C SER A 120 10.44 2.59 1.50
N PRO A 121 9.60 2.32 2.52
CA PRO A 121 9.87 1.50 3.71
C PRO A 121 9.91 -0.01 3.40
N VAL A 122 10.55 -0.79 4.28
CA VAL A 122 10.64 -2.27 4.13
C VAL A 122 9.29 -2.97 4.35
N GLN A 123 8.39 -2.32 5.10
CA GLN A 123 7.03 -2.78 5.35
C GLN A 123 6.03 -1.68 5.00
N PRO A 124 5.75 -1.44 3.71
CA PRO A 124 4.79 -0.42 3.31
C PRO A 124 3.36 -0.84 3.64
N LYS A 125 2.52 0.15 3.92
CA LYS A 125 1.07 -0.03 4.05
C LYS A 125 0.36 0.35 2.75
N ILE A 126 -0.89 -0.08 2.60
CA ILE A 126 -1.78 0.38 1.51
C ILE A 126 -1.72 1.92 1.40
N GLY A 127 -1.61 2.44 0.18
CA GLY A 127 -1.58 3.88 -0.11
C GLY A 127 -0.27 4.59 0.25
N GLN A 128 0.67 3.93 0.94
CA GLN A 128 1.96 4.52 1.27
C GLN A 128 2.87 4.56 0.03
N SER A 129 3.53 5.71 -0.19
CA SER A 129 4.55 5.83 -1.23
C SER A 129 5.80 5.02 -0.86
N VAL A 130 6.21 4.13 -1.75
CA VAL A 130 7.41 3.31 -1.66
C VAL A 130 8.46 3.86 -2.61
N GLN A 131 9.61 4.24 -2.07
CA GLN A 131 10.75 4.70 -2.86
C GLN A 131 11.63 3.51 -3.25
N PHE A 132 11.80 3.29 -4.54
CA PHE A 132 12.70 2.27 -5.09
C PHE A 132 14.04 2.89 -5.46
N THR A 133 15.12 2.18 -5.17
CA THR A 133 16.50 2.62 -5.42
C THR A 133 17.28 1.55 -6.16
N ASP A 134 17.69 1.87 -7.38
CA ASP A 134 18.62 1.05 -8.16
C ASP A 134 19.98 0.98 -7.47
N THR A 135 20.43 -0.24 -7.17
CA THR A 135 21.77 -0.52 -6.63
C THR A 135 22.60 -1.39 -7.57
N SER A 136 22.19 -1.46 -8.85
CA SER A 136 22.91 -2.18 -9.89
C SER A 136 24.30 -1.59 -10.09
N THR A 137 25.28 -2.46 -10.36
CA THR A 137 26.66 -2.07 -10.68
C THR A 137 26.90 -2.19 -12.18
N GLY A 138 27.83 -1.41 -12.74
CA GLY A 138 28.10 -1.36 -14.17
C GLY A 138 27.95 0.06 -14.73
N SER A 139 27.62 0.16 -16.01
CA SER A 139 27.27 1.41 -16.69
C SER A 139 25.87 1.31 -17.33
N PRO A 140 24.81 1.07 -16.53
CA PRO A 140 23.45 0.90 -17.02
C PRO A 140 22.95 2.14 -17.75
N THR A 141 22.27 1.91 -18.87
CA THR A 141 21.79 2.97 -19.78
C THR A 141 20.27 3.13 -19.75
N SER A 142 19.53 2.14 -19.27
CA SER A 142 18.07 2.21 -19.12
C SER A 142 17.56 1.29 -18.01
N TRP A 143 16.46 1.68 -17.38
CA TRP A 143 15.73 0.92 -16.36
C TRP A 143 14.28 0.71 -16.80
N LEU A 144 13.73 -0.43 -16.44
CA LEU A 144 12.29 -0.71 -16.52
C LEU A 144 11.87 -1.42 -15.25
N TRP A 145 11.02 -0.76 -14.49
CA TRP A 145 10.37 -1.29 -13.30
C TRP A 145 8.99 -1.80 -13.66
N ASP A 146 8.67 -3.00 -13.20
CA ASP A 146 7.32 -3.55 -13.12
C ASP A 146 7.03 -3.78 -11.64
N PHE A 147 6.00 -3.10 -11.12
CA PHE A 147 5.64 -3.11 -9.72
C PHE A 147 4.77 -4.32 -9.31
N GLY A 148 4.42 -5.19 -10.27
CA GLY A 148 3.66 -6.42 -10.05
C GLY A 148 2.15 -6.23 -9.91
N ASP A 149 1.66 -4.99 -9.96
CA ASP A 149 0.24 -4.60 -9.91
C ASP A 149 -0.27 -4.05 -11.26
N GLY A 150 0.56 -4.14 -12.31
CA GLY A 150 0.28 -3.62 -13.65
C GLY A 150 0.87 -2.23 -13.91
N ALA A 151 1.36 -1.52 -12.89
CA ALA A 151 2.07 -0.26 -13.07
C ALA A 151 3.56 -0.47 -13.42
N THR A 152 4.13 0.47 -14.18
CA THR A 152 5.55 0.42 -14.61
C THR A 152 6.22 1.79 -14.51
N SER A 153 7.56 1.82 -14.51
CA SER A 153 8.35 3.06 -14.57
C SER A 153 9.67 2.87 -15.30
N THR A 154 10.16 3.92 -15.96
CA THR A 154 11.49 3.96 -16.61
C THR A 154 12.51 4.82 -15.86
N GLY A 155 12.11 5.43 -14.73
CA GLY A 155 13.01 6.18 -13.88
C GLY A 155 14.04 5.27 -13.22
N ARG A 156 15.24 5.78 -12.95
CA ARG A 156 16.28 5.03 -12.22
C ARG A 156 15.84 4.69 -10.79
N ASN A 157 15.27 5.67 -10.08
CA ASN A 157 14.83 5.55 -8.68
C ASN A 157 13.38 6.05 -8.55
N PRO A 158 12.37 5.28 -9.01
CA PRO A 158 10.98 5.73 -8.98
C PRO A 158 10.36 5.58 -7.59
N SER A 159 9.24 6.27 -7.37
CA SER A 159 8.31 6.03 -6.27
C SER A 159 7.02 5.39 -6.78
N HIS A 160 6.42 4.48 -6.03
CA HIS A 160 5.12 3.87 -6.35
C HIS A 160 4.32 3.56 -5.09
N SER A 161 2.98 3.55 -5.18
CA SER A 161 2.07 3.25 -4.07
C SER A 161 1.06 2.20 -4.49
N TYR A 162 0.75 1.25 -3.60
CA TYR A 162 -0.16 0.14 -3.87
C TYR A 162 -1.55 0.42 -3.30
N ALA A 163 -2.57 0.26 -4.13
CA ALA A 163 -3.97 0.47 -3.74
C ALA A 163 -4.57 -0.72 -2.96
N VAL A 164 -3.97 -1.90 -3.06
CA VAL A 164 -4.47 -3.13 -2.42
C VAL A 164 -3.32 -3.78 -1.64
N ALA A 165 -3.63 -4.36 -0.48
CA ALA A 165 -2.65 -5.15 0.26
C ALA A 165 -2.38 -6.48 -0.44
N GLY A 166 -1.17 -7.00 -0.25
CA GLY A 166 -0.76 -8.26 -0.82
C GLY A 166 0.73 -8.36 -1.07
N CYS A 167 1.14 -9.53 -1.53
CA CYS A 167 2.51 -9.79 -1.94
C CYS A 167 2.65 -9.53 -3.44
N TYR A 168 3.45 -8.54 -3.80
CA TYR A 168 3.77 -8.20 -5.18
C TYR A 168 5.19 -8.62 -5.51
N THR A 169 5.43 -9.00 -6.77
CA THR A 169 6.77 -9.31 -7.27
C THR A 169 7.29 -8.16 -8.11
N ILE A 170 8.23 -7.42 -7.57
CA ILE A 170 8.87 -6.29 -8.26
C ILE A 170 9.91 -6.83 -9.21
N THR A 171 9.83 -6.42 -10.48
CA THR A 171 10.83 -6.75 -11.48
C THR A 171 11.56 -5.48 -11.91
N LEU A 172 12.87 -5.43 -11.66
CA LEU A 172 13.74 -4.41 -12.23
C LEU A 172 14.50 -5.02 -13.41
N THR A 173 14.31 -4.47 -14.60
CA THR A 173 15.10 -4.77 -15.80
C THR A 173 16.08 -3.63 -16.09
N VAL A 174 17.36 -3.95 -16.15
CA VAL A 174 18.44 -3.01 -16.44
C VAL A 174 19.10 -3.38 -17.75
N SER A 175 19.35 -2.40 -18.62
CA SER A 175 19.99 -2.62 -19.92
C SER A 175 21.25 -1.79 -20.12
N GLU A 176 22.21 -2.39 -20.81
CA GLU A 176 23.46 -1.80 -21.29
C GLU A 176 23.65 -2.14 -22.77
N SER A 177 24.72 -1.61 -23.39
CA SER A 177 25.08 -1.90 -24.78
C SER A 177 25.33 -3.39 -25.05
N SER A 178 25.60 -4.18 -24.00
CA SER A 178 25.85 -5.62 -24.03
C SER A 178 24.60 -6.48 -23.82
N GLY A 179 23.45 -5.89 -23.48
CA GLY A 179 22.20 -6.63 -23.26
C GLY A 179 21.40 -6.14 -22.05
N SER A 180 20.37 -6.89 -21.68
CA SER A 180 19.48 -6.58 -20.56
C SER A 180 19.37 -7.73 -19.57
N ARG A 181 19.09 -7.40 -18.30
CA ARG A 181 18.88 -8.38 -17.23
C ARG A 181 17.80 -7.93 -16.26
N SER A 182 16.96 -8.88 -15.84
CA SER A 182 15.92 -8.65 -14.85
C SER A 182 16.26 -9.29 -13.50
N ILE A 183 15.90 -8.62 -12.40
CA ILE A 183 15.93 -9.15 -11.03
C ILE A 183 14.54 -8.99 -10.42
N LYS A 184 14.15 -9.97 -9.60
CA LYS A 184 12.85 -9.98 -8.92
C LYS A 184 13.04 -9.97 -7.41
N LEU A 185 12.32 -9.09 -6.71
CA LEU A 185 12.20 -9.12 -5.24
C LEU A 185 10.73 -9.01 -4.85
N PRO A 186 10.28 -9.78 -3.84
CA PRO A 186 8.95 -9.61 -3.29
C PRO A 186 8.87 -8.35 -2.44
N ILE A 187 7.72 -7.69 -2.46
CA ILE A 187 7.33 -6.68 -1.50
C ILE A 187 5.96 -7.07 -0.91
N ASN A 188 5.83 -6.99 0.41
CA ASN A 188 4.57 -7.28 1.08
C ASN A 188 3.92 -5.96 1.51
N ILE A 189 2.81 -5.61 0.88
CA ILE A 189 2.02 -4.44 1.21
C ILE A 189 1.05 -4.85 2.30
N MET A 190 1.27 -4.32 3.49
CA MET A 190 0.44 -4.59 4.63
C MET A 190 -0.87 -3.82 4.51
N SER A 191 -1.99 -4.48 4.81
CA SER A 191 -3.17 -3.73 5.22
C SER A 191 -2.84 -2.91 6.47
N ALA A 192 -3.51 -1.78 6.68
CA ALA A 192 -3.61 -1.28 8.04
C ALA A 192 -4.17 -2.41 8.91
N SER A 193 -3.64 -2.65 10.11
CA SER A 193 -4.33 -3.49 11.08
C SER A 193 -5.56 -2.75 11.57
N ALA A 194 -6.63 -3.48 11.92
CA ALA A 194 -7.78 -2.90 12.59
C ALA A 194 -7.32 -2.04 13.78
N ILE A 195 -7.88 -0.83 13.91
CA ILE A 195 -7.68 -0.01 15.10
C ILE A 195 -8.84 -0.32 16.02
N ILE A 196 -8.60 -1.14 17.03
CA ILE A 196 -9.59 -1.46 18.06
C ILE A 196 -9.25 -0.63 19.30
N ILE A 197 -10.23 0.15 19.76
CA ILE A 197 -10.15 0.95 20.97
C ILE A 197 -11.17 0.39 21.95
N ASP A 198 -10.67 -0.25 23.00
CA ASP A 198 -11.44 -1.02 23.97
C ASP A 198 -10.98 -0.72 25.42
N HIS A 199 -11.33 -1.55 26.40
CA HIS A 199 -10.91 -1.34 27.80
C HIS A 199 -9.39 -1.23 28.00
N HIS A 200 -8.56 -1.81 27.12
CA HIS A 200 -7.10 -1.70 27.20
C HIS A 200 -6.59 -0.29 26.86
N ASN A 201 -7.41 0.54 26.22
CA ASN A 201 -7.06 1.88 25.75
C ASN A 201 -7.57 2.98 26.69
N THR A 202 -8.00 2.63 27.90
CA THR A 202 -8.59 3.55 28.89
C THR A 202 -7.56 4.21 29.81
N LYS A 203 -6.26 4.18 29.47
CA LYS A 203 -5.19 4.79 30.29
C LYS A 203 -4.57 5.97 29.58
N LEU A 204 -4.91 7.18 30.02
CA LEU A 204 -4.44 8.44 29.41
C LEU A 204 -2.91 8.57 29.43
N ALA A 205 -2.25 8.05 30.48
CA ALA A 205 -0.80 8.11 30.65
C ALA A 205 -0.03 7.29 29.58
N ASN A 206 -0.71 6.37 28.89
CA ASN A 206 -0.09 5.57 27.84
C ASN A 206 0.05 6.34 26.51
N ILE A 207 -0.59 7.51 26.39
CA ILE A 207 -0.60 8.28 25.15
C ILE A 207 0.58 9.26 25.16
N PRO A 208 1.54 9.14 24.22
CA PRO A 208 2.62 10.11 24.12
C PRO A 208 2.09 11.53 23.78
N PRO A 209 2.55 12.60 24.46
CA PRO A 209 2.03 13.97 24.26
C PRO A 209 2.12 14.50 22.83
N GLU A 210 3.10 14.05 22.05
CA GLU A 210 3.25 14.40 20.64
C GLU A 210 2.06 13.92 19.79
N TRP A 211 1.44 12.80 20.14
CA TRP A 211 0.29 12.27 19.41
C TRP A 211 -1.03 12.94 19.82
N ILE A 212 -1.13 13.42 21.06
CA ILE A 212 -2.19 14.36 21.45
C ILE A 212 -2.08 15.64 20.61
N THR A 213 -0.87 16.18 20.48
CA THR A 213 -0.62 17.38 19.68
C THR A 213 -0.92 17.14 18.20
N ALA A 214 -0.46 16.01 17.64
CA ALA A 214 -0.72 15.63 16.27
C ALA A 214 -2.22 15.43 15.99
N ALA A 215 -2.97 14.85 16.94
CA ALA A 215 -4.41 14.71 16.81
C ALA A 215 -5.10 16.09 16.70
N LYS A 216 -4.76 17.03 17.59
CA LYS A 216 -5.33 18.39 17.57
C LYS A 216 -5.00 19.16 16.29
N GLN A 217 -3.85 18.88 15.68
CA GLN A 217 -3.41 19.56 14.44
C GLN A 217 -4.03 18.97 13.17
N ASN A 218 -4.28 17.66 13.15
CA ASN A 218 -4.55 16.95 11.90
C ASN A 218 -5.97 16.39 11.80
N LEU A 219 -6.73 16.30 12.89
CA LEU A 219 -8.06 15.71 12.88
C LEU A 219 -9.16 16.77 12.89
N HIS A 220 -10.11 16.59 11.98
CA HIS A 220 -11.36 17.34 11.89
C HIS A 220 -12.49 16.31 11.96
N ILE A 221 -13.12 16.22 13.12
CA ILE A 221 -13.97 15.09 13.48
C ILE A 221 -15.44 15.51 13.46
N ALA A 222 -16.26 14.78 12.72
CA ALA A 222 -17.71 14.84 12.85
C ALA A 222 -18.20 13.70 13.75
N TYR A 223 -18.95 14.06 14.81
CA TYR A 223 -19.50 13.10 15.77
C TYR A 223 -21.02 13.18 15.90
N GLY A 224 -21.68 12.16 15.39
CA GLY A 224 -23.08 11.91 15.61
C GLY A 224 -23.38 11.28 16.96
N THR A 225 -23.92 12.07 17.88
CA THR A 225 -24.23 11.62 19.25
C THR A 225 -25.66 11.08 19.37
N ALA A 226 -25.83 10.02 20.15
CA ALA A 226 -27.10 9.73 20.82
C ALA A 226 -26.96 10.08 22.30
N SER A 227 -28.06 10.04 23.07
CA SER A 227 -28.02 10.31 24.52
C SER A 227 -26.94 9.49 25.24
N HIS A 228 -26.76 8.21 24.89
CA HIS A 228 -25.68 7.37 25.44
C HIS A 228 -24.28 7.74 24.91
N GLY A 229 -24.15 8.07 23.62
CA GLY A 229 -22.87 8.47 23.01
C GLY A 229 -22.31 9.78 23.59
N SER A 230 -23.17 10.69 24.05
CA SER A 230 -22.77 11.97 24.65
C SER A 230 -21.84 11.82 25.87
N GLN A 231 -21.78 10.65 26.50
CA GLN A 231 -20.85 10.35 27.60
C GLN A 231 -19.38 10.57 27.20
N LEU A 232 -19.02 10.33 25.93
CA LEU A 232 -17.67 10.58 25.42
C LEU A 232 -17.32 12.08 25.54
N THR A 233 -18.20 12.96 25.09
CA THR A 233 -17.95 14.41 25.06
C THR A 233 -18.07 15.03 26.45
N PHE A 234 -18.99 14.55 27.29
CA PHE A 234 -19.03 14.99 28.69
C PHE A 234 -17.80 14.55 29.48
N GLY A 235 -17.33 13.30 29.29
CA GLY A 235 -16.08 12.82 29.85
C GLY A 235 -14.91 13.67 29.39
N MET A 236 -14.79 13.98 28.09
CA MET A 236 -13.73 14.85 27.56
C MET A 236 -13.82 16.27 28.11
N THR A 237 -15.02 16.81 28.36
CA THR A 237 -15.20 18.13 29.00
C THR A 237 -14.69 18.12 30.43
N GLY A 238 -15.05 17.11 31.22
CA GLY A 238 -14.53 16.95 32.57
C GLY A 238 -13.01 16.77 32.60
N LEU A 239 -12.45 16.08 31.59
CA LEU A 239 -10.99 15.89 31.46
C LEU A 239 -10.24 17.21 31.32
N VAL A 240 -10.79 18.16 30.57
CA VAL A 240 -10.22 19.53 30.46
C VAL A 240 -10.17 20.20 31.83
N GLY A 241 -11.24 20.10 32.62
CA GLY A 241 -11.26 20.63 33.99
C GLY A 241 -10.23 19.95 34.91
N TRP A 242 -9.97 18.66 34.70
CA TRP A 242 -9.09 17.85 35.55
C TRP A 242 -7.60 17.93 35.18
N LYS A 243 -7.26 17.93 33.89
CA LYS A 243 -5.87 17.89 33.38
C LYS A 243 -5.44 19.16 32.65
N GLY A 244 -6.35 20.10 32.43
CA GLY A 244 -6.08 21.38 31.79
C GLY A 244 -6.14 21.33 30.26
N SER A 245 -5.71 22.44 29.65
CA SER A 245 -5.93 22.78 28.24
C SER A 245 -5.21 21.89 27.21
N SER A 246 -4.31 21.01 27.66
CA SER A 246 -3.69 20.00 26.79
C SER A 246 -4.76 19.15 26.07
N TYR A 247 -5.88 18.91 26.73
CA TYR A 247 -7.01 18.12 26.23
C TYR A 247 -8.19 18.98 25.75
N ASP A 248 -7.97 20.28 25.50
CA ASP A 248 -9.01 21.15 24.96
C ASP A 248 -9.52 20.62 23.62
N TRP A 249 -10.83 20.69 23.47
CA TRP A 249 -11.55 20.39 22.25
C TRP A 249 -12.66 21.42 22.08
N ASN A 250 -12.95 21.78 20.84
CA ASN A 250 -14.06 22.65 20.50
C ASN A 250 -14.47 22.48 19.04
N PHE A 251 -15.52 23.18 18.67
CA PHE A 251 -15.92 23.30 17.28
C PHE A 251 -14.89 24.13 16.50
N GLY A 252 -14.25 23.52 15.50
CA GLY A 252 -13.30 24.18 14.60
C GLY A 252 -11.84 24.20 15.09
N GLY A 253 -11.52 23.54 16.20
CA GLY A 253 -10.13 23.41 16.70
C GLY A 253 -9.45 24.73 17.06
N THR A 254 -10.25 25.76 17.37
CA THR A 254 -9.75 27.11 17.67
C THR A 254 -8.89 27.12 18.93
N GLY A 255 -7.87 27.98 18.97
CA GLY A 255 -6.95 28.05 20.12
C GLY A 255 -6.03 26.84 20.28
N GLY A 256 -5.90 25.99 19.25
CA GLY A 256 -5.09 24.77 19.29
C GLY A 256 -5.79 23.61 20.01
N ALA A 257 -7.12 23.64 20.09
CA ALA A 257 -7.98 22.56 20.57
C ALA A 257 -8.16 21.48 19.50
N LEU A 258 -8.62 20.29 19.88
CA LEU A 258 -9.10 19.28 18.93
C LEU A 258 -10.38 19.77 18.23
N ASP A 259 -10.44 19.71 16.90
CA ASP A 259 -11.66 20.00 16.15
C ASP A 259 -12.61 18.78 16.22
N LEU A 260 -13.58 18.87 17.14
CA LEU A 260 -14.62 17.87 17.33
C LEU A 260 -15.99 18.54 17.22
N ARG A 261 -16.69 18.26 16.12
CA ARG A 261 -18.01 18.82 15.78
C ARG A 261 -19.09 17.80 16.15
N VAL A 262 -19.88 18.11 17.17
CA VAL A 262 -20.88 17.22 17.76
C VAL A 262 -22.29 17.59 17.29
N TRP A 263 -23.13 16.60 16.96
CA TRP A 263 -24.35 16.81 16.17
C TRP A 263 -25.68 16.69 16.91
N LEU A 264 -25.74 16.10 18.10
CA LEU A 264 -27.02 15.81 18.78
C LEU A 264 -26.95 16.06 20.29
N GLU A 265 -27.38 17.26 20.64
CA GLU A 265 -28.39 17.67 21.62
C GLU A 265 -28.24 19.20 21.67
N ASP A 266 -29.06 19.90 20.89
CA ASP A 266 -29.09 21.37 20.91
C ASP A 266 -29.99 21.86 22.07
N PRO A 267 -29.37 22.36 23.15
CA PRO A 267 -29.82 23.59 23.79
C PRO A 267 -28.80 24.75 23.63
N PHE A 268 -27.83 24.65 22.71
CA PHE A 268 -26.71 25.59 22.54
C PHE A 268 -26.53 26.22 21.14
N GLY A 269 -27.39 25.97 20.16
CA GLY A 269 -27.49 26.68 18.88
C GLY A 269 -26.21 26.72 18.05
N TYR A 270 -25.75 25.58 17.53
CA TYR A 270 -24.61 25.56 16.61
C TYR A 270 -25.04 25.68 15.12
N PRO A 271 -24.30 26.45 14.29
CA PRO A 271 -24.82 27.01 13.03
C PRO A 271 -24.61 26.17 11.75
N ASP A 272 -23.94 25.02 11.81
CA ASP A 272 -23.32 24.41 10.61
C ASP A 272 -24.20 23.42 9.85
N ILE A 273 -25.41 23.14 10.34
CA ILE A 273 -26.34 22.22 9.68
C ILE A 273 -27.73 22.83 9.63
N ALA A 274 -28.25 22.97 8.41
CA ALA A 274 -29.59 23.48 8.15
C ALA A 274 -30.70 22.40 8.32
N THR A 275 -30.34 21.12 8.51
CA THR A 275 -31.26 19.97 8.50
C THR A 275 -31.09 19.07 9.75
N THR A 276 -32.12 18.32 10.12
CA THR A 276 -32.10 17.51 11.36
C THR A 276 -30.99 16.44 11.32
N ALA A 277 -30.06 16.49 12.27
CA ALA A 277 -29.07 15.43 12.48
C ALA A 277 -29.72 14.18 13.08
N TYR A 278 -29.31 13.00 12.61
CA TYR A 278 -29.92 11.73 12.94
C TYR A 278 -28.90 10.74 13.50
N TYR A 279 -29.11 10.25 14.73
CA TYR A 279 -28.32 9.15 15.26
C TYR A 279 -28.73 7.82 14.62
N ILE A 280 -27.88 6.80 14.75
CA ILE A 280 -28.09 5.55 14.01
C ILE A 280 -29.41 4.87 14.43
N GLY A 281 -30.22 4.54 13.42
CA GLY A 281 -31.52 3.93 13.58
C GLY A 281 -32.69 4.90 13.77
N SER A 282 -32.45 6.21 13.72
CA SER A 282 -33.51 7.24 13.78
C SER A 282 -33.40 8.20 12.60
N PRO A 283 -34.50 8.62 11.95
CA PRO A 283 -35.82 7.99 11.96
C PRO A 283 -35.82 6.62 11.25
N SER A 284 -34.74 6.28 10.55
CA SER A 284 -34.55 5.01 9.87
C SER A 284 -33.09 4.54 9.98
N ILE A 285 -32.82 3.30 9.59
CA ILE A 285 -31.45 2.75 9.55
C ILE A 285 -30.58 3.39 8.46
N THR A 286 -31.15 4.11 7.50
CA THR A 286 -30.41 4.75 6.38
C THR A 286 -30.20 6.25 6.59
N ALA A 287 -31.07 6.93 7.34
CA ALA A 287 -31.11 8.38 7.41
C ALA A 287 -29.80 9.02 7.91
N TRP A 288 -29.10 8.37 8.85
CA TRP A 288 -27.80 8.85 9.34
C TRP A 288 -26.71 8.79 8.26
N ALA A 289 -26.73 7.78 7.39
CA ALA A 289 -25.75 7.63 6.31
C ALA A 289 -25.99 8.68 5.22
N ASP A 290 -27.25 8.94 4.87
CA ASP A 290 -27.62 10.01 3.94
C ASP A 290 -27.22 11.39 4.48
N ALA A 291 -27.50 11.67 5.76
CA ALA A 291 -27.07 12.91 6.42
C ALA A 291 -25.54 13.04 6.46
N THR A 292 -24.81 11.93 6.61
CA THR A 292 -23.34 11.92 6.55
C THR A 292 -22.85 12.34 5.16
N ARG A 293 -23.45 11.80 4.09
CA ARG A 293 -23.11 12.16 2.70
C ARG A 293 -23.37 13.63 2.42
N GLU A 294 -24.53 14.15 2.84
CA GLU A 294 -24.89 15.57 2.66
C GLU A 294 -23.91 16.50 3.37
N TYR A 295 -23.49 16.14 4.59
CA TYR A 295 -22.55 16.96 5.36
C TYR A 295 -21.14 16.94 4.81
N LEU A 296 -20.60 15.77 4.47
CA LEU A 296 -19.26 15.66 3.89
C LEU A 296 -19.18 16.38 2.53
N ALA A 297 -20.29 16.53 1.81
CA ALA A 297 -20.36 17.31 0.59
C ALA A 297 -20.12 18.81 0.79
N VAL A 298 -20.43 19.35 1.97
CA VAL A 298 -20.24 20.78 2.32
C VAL A 298 -19.13 21.03 3.33
N HIS A 299 -18.56 19.98 3.94
CA HIS A 299 -17.43 20.01 4.86
C HIS A 299 -16.25 19.13 4.40
N PRO A 300 -15.55 19.50 3.31
CA PRO A 300 -14.44 18.73 2.78
C PRO A 300 -13.21 18.68 3.72
N GLU A 301 -13.18 19.51 4.77
CA GLU A 301 -12.12 19.47 5.79
C GLU A 301 -12.23 18.26 6.73
N ILE A 302 -13.42 17.67 6.85
CA ILE A 302 -13.68 16.57 7.78
C ILE A 302 -12.98 15.31 7.29
N ASN A 303 -12.20 14.70 8.18
CA ASN A 303 -11.40 13.52 7.86
C ASN A 303 -11.62 12.35 8.82
N VAL A 304 -12.49 12.52 9.82
CA VAL A 304 -12.96 11.44 10.70
C VAL A 304 -14.46 11.60 10.92
N VAL A 305 -15.19 10.48 10.81
CA VAL A 305 -16.62 10.41 11.12
C VAL A 305 -16.84 9.28 12.13
N ILE A 306 -17.56 9.59 13.20
CA ILE A 306 -17.97 8.63 14.22
C ILE A 306 -19.46 8.79 14.49
N TRP A 307 -20.19 7.67 14.63
CA TRP A 307 -21.62 7.67 14.91
C TRP A 307 -21.93 6.73 16.07
N SER A 308 -22.68 7.23 17.04
CA SER A 308 -23.09 6.47 18.21
C SER A 308 -24.54 5.99 18.13
N TRP A 309 -24.81 4.93 18.89
CA TRP A 309 -26.13 4.34 19.06
C TRP A 309 -26.68 4.62 20.46
N CYS A 310 -27.99 4.53 20.62
CA CYS A 310 -28.62 4.39 21.94
C CYS A 310 -29.15 2.96 22.11
N ALA A 311 -30.47 2.74 22.05
CA ALA A 311 -31.08 1.45 22.36
C ALA A 311 -31.22 0.47 21.17
N HIS A 312 -31.08 0.91 19.91
CA HIS A 312 -31.43 0.09 18.74
C HIS A 312 -30.50 -1.09 18.45
N MET A 313 -29.33 -1.15 19.09
CA MET A 313 -28.42 -2.30 19.01
C MET A 313 -28.85 -3.51 19.86
N ALA A 314 -29.85 -3.33 20.73
CA ALA A 314 -30.45 -4.37 21.56
C ALA A 314 -31.35 -5.32 20.74
N THR A 315 -30.97 -5.70 19.53
CA THR A 315 -31.85 -6.41 18.60
C THR A 315 -31.43 -7.86 18.40
N THR A 316 -32.41 -8.76 18.33
CA THR A 316 -32.18 -10.15 17.89
C THR A 316 -31.93 -10.23 16.37
N ASP A 317 -32.24 -9.16 15.63
CA ASP A 317 -32.19 -9.11 14.17
C ASP A 317 -30.75 -8.90 13.67
N VAL A 318 -30.19 -9.94 13.04
CA VAL A 318 -28.86 -9.90 12.41
C VAL A 318 -28.82 -8.94 11.23
N ALA A 319 -29.92 -8.84 10.47
CA ALA A 319 -29.99 -8.03 9.27
C ALA A 319 -29.94 -6.53 9.60
N TYR A 320 -30.42 -6.14 10.77
CA TYR A 320 -30.37 -4.74 11.21
C TYR A 320 -28.93 -4.24 11.42
N VAL A 321 -28.11 -5.02 12.12
CA VAL A 321 -26.68 -4.69 12.32
C VAL A 321 -25.89 -4.89 11.03
N GLN A 322 -26.27 -5.85 10.19
CA GLN A 322 -25.66 -6.01 8.87
C GLN A 322 -25.91 -4.78 7.99
N ALA A 323 -27.13 -4.24 7.98
CA ALA A 323 -27.44 -3.03 7.21
C ALA A 323 -26.59 -1.82 7.64
N TYR A 324 -26.30 -1.68 8.95
CA TYR A 324 -25.34 -0.68 9.41
C TYR A 324 -23.93 -0.92 8.90
N ILE A 325 -23.45 -2.18 8.99
CA ILE A 325 -22.12 -2.55 8.52
C ILE A 325 -21.99 -2.23 7.02
N ASP A 326 -22.98 -2.62 6.23
CA ASP A 326 -23.02 -2.39 4.79
C ASP A 326 -23.00 -0.88 4.47
N LEU A 327 -23.80 -0.06 5.18
CA LEU A 327 -23.80 1.39 5.02
C LEU A 327 -22.47 2.04 5.41
N MET A 328 -21.81 1.56 6.46
CA MET A 328 -20.48 2.03 6.83
C MET A 328 -19.44 1.67 5.75
N ASP A 329 -19.48 0.45 5.21
CA ASP A 329 -18.59 0.03 4.12
C ASP A 329 -18.85 0.86 2.83
N GLU A 330 -20.11 1.19 2.53
CA GLU A 330 -20.47 2.11 1.45
C GLU A 330 -19.89 3.51 1.68
N LEU A 331 -20.03 4.07 2.88
CA LEU A 331 -19.48 5.38 3.21
C LEU A 331 -17.95 5.42 3.10
N GLU A 332 -17.26 4.36 3.53
CA GLU A 332 -15.80 4.23 3.34
C GLU A 332 -15.43 4.18 1.85
N SER A 333 -16.26 3.55 1.02
CA SER A 333 -16.08 3.52 -0.44
C SER A 333 -16.37 4.88 -1.09
N ASP A 334 -17.40 5.58 -0.62
CA ASP A 334 -17.81 6.89 -1.14
C ASP A 334 -16.79 7.99 -0.78
N PHE A 335 -16.15 7.89 0.40
CA PHE A 335 -15.20 8.87 0.92
C PHE A 335 -13.87 8.23 1.36
N PRO A 336 -13.01 7.80 0.43
CA PRO A 336 -11.77 7.06 0.75
C PRO A 336 -10.74 7.86 1.55
N ASN A 337 -10.89 9.18 1.65
CA ASN A 337 -10.02 10.06 2.43
C ASN A 337 -10.55 10.34 3.85
N VAL A 338 -11.73 9.82 4.20
CA VAL A 338 -12.37 9.98 5.50
C VAL A 338 -12.28 8.67 6.27
N LYS A 339 -11.91 8.75 7.54
CA LYS A 339 -11.83 7.59 8.43
C LYS A 339 -13.18 7.41 9.13
N PHE A 340 -13.86 6.30 8.87
CA PHE A 340 -15.12 5.97 9.53
C PHE A 340 -14.86 5.07 10.74
N VAL A 341 -15.37 5.49 11.90
CA VAL A 341 -15.21 4.78 13.17
C VAL A 341 -16.50 4.02 13.46
N TYR A 342 -16.41 2.69 13.42
CA TYR A 342 -17.47 1.80 13.88
C TYR A 342 -17.60 1.91 15.39
N MET A 343 -18.81 1.72 15.91
CA MET A 343 -19.06 1.70 17.35
C MET A 343 -19.94 0.51 17.73
N THR A 344 -19.63 -0.11 18.87
CA THR A 344 -20.60 -0.98 19.56
C THR A 344 -21.59 -0.12 20.36
N GLY A 345 -22.76 -0.69 20.65
CA GLY A 345 -23.81 -0.03 21.42
C GLY A 345 -23.54 -0.07 22.92
N LYS A 346 -24.52 0.38 23.71
CA LYS A 346 -24.46 0.30 25.17
C LYS A 346 -24.73 -1.10 25.71
N THR A 347 -24.13 -1.49 26.82
CA THR A 347 -24.52 -2.66 27.60
C THR A 347 -25.95 -2.50 28.13
N ILE A 348 -26.64 -3.63 28.26
CA ILE A 348 -28.03 -3.69 28.71
C ILE A 348 -28.09 -4.80 29.73
N GLY A 349 -28.14 -4.41 31.00
CA GLY A 349 -28.29 -5.32 32.13
C GLY A 349 -29.69 -5.24 32.69
N GLY A 350 -30.08 -6.29 33.41
CA GLY A 350 -31.39 -6.40 34.05
C GLY A 350 -32.50 -6.93 33.13
N ALA A 351 -33.50 -7.56 33.77
CA ALA A 351 -34.61 -8.20 33.09
C ALA A 351 -35.74 -7.20 32.76
N TRP A 352 -35.72 -6.59 31.58
CA TRP A 352 -36.95 -6.09 30.96
C TRP A 352 -37.59 -7.24 30.16
N GLY A 353 -38.31 -8.15 30.83
CA GLY A 353 -38.84 -9.36 30.19
C GLY A 353 -37.88 -10.55 30.30
N ASP A 354 -37.69 -11.32 29.22
CA ASP A 354 -36.84 -12.53 29.15
C ASP A 354 -35.33 -12.21 29.21
N GLY A 355 -34.90 -11.41 30.20
CA GLY A 355 -33.62 -10.70 30.33
C GLY A 355 -32.37 -11.37 29.77
N GLU A 356 -32.18 -12.68 29.98
CA GLU A 356 -31.06 -13.46 29.42
C GLU A 356 -30.97 -13.34 27.88
N ARG A 357 -32.11 -13.31 27.18
CA ARG A 357 -32.18 -13.21 25.73
C ARG A 357 -31.66 -11.87 25.21
N TRP A 358 -31.92 -10.78 25.91
CA TRP A 358 -31.54 -9.43 25.48
C TRP A 358 -30.04 -9.18 25.65
N ILE A 359 -29.48 -9.58 26.79
CA ILE A 359 -28.04 -9.54 27.05
C ILE A 359 -27.30 -10.38 26.01
N HIS A 360 -27.78 -11.60 25.74
CA HIS A 360 -27.18 -12.47 24.73
C HIS A 360 -27.23 -11.86 23.33
N CYS A 361 -28.36 -11.29 22.92
CA CYS A 361 -28.49 -10.66 21.61
C CYS A 361 -27.59 -9.43 21.47
N HIS A 362 -27.51 -8.60 22.51
CA HIS A 362 -26.61 -7.45 22.52
C HIS A 362 -25.15 -7.88 22.34
N TYR A 363 -24.69 -8.84 23.13
CA TYR A 363 -23.34 -9.39 23.02
C TYR A 363 -23.06 -9.94 21.60
N LEU A 364 -24.01 -10.69 21.03
CA LEU A 364 -23.89 -11.21 19.67
C LEU A 364 -23.83 -10.10 18.60
N ARG A 365 -24.55 -8.99 18.79
CA ARG A 365 -24.56 -7.85 17.85
C ARG A 365 -23.31 -6.99 17.96
N ALA A 366 -22.81 -6.75 19.18
CA ALA A 366 -21.50 -6.14 19.37
C ALA A 366 -20.40 -7.04 18.75
N THR A 367 -20.49 -8.35 18.95
CA THR A 367 -19.56 -9.33 18.36
C THR A 367 -19.59 -9.31 16.84
N GLN A 368 -20.77 -9.19 16.21
CA GLN A 368 -20.89 -9.04 14.75
C GLN A 368 -20.08 -7.85 14.21
N ILE A 369 -20.14 -6.69 14.90
CA ILE A 369 -19.36 -5.50 14.52
C ILE A 369 -17.86 -5.74 14.77
N ARG A 370 -17.49 -6.32 15.91
CA ARG A 370 -16.09 -6.65 16.25
C ARG A 370 -15.45 -7.55 15.19
N GLU A 371 -16.14 -8.62 14.82
CA GLU A 371 -15.68 -9.57 13.81
C GLU A 371 -15.53 -8.91 12.44
N HIS A 372 -16.49 -8.06 12.03
CA HIS A 372 -16.37 -7.29 10.80
C HIS A 372 -15.14 -6.39 10.81
N CYS A 373 -14.94 -5.64 11.90
CA CYS A 373 -13.81 -4.70 12.00
C CYS A 373 -12.47 -5.42 11.98
N LEU A 374 -12.33 -6.52 12.74
CA LEU A 374 -11.11 -7.32 12.77
C LEU A 374 -10.82 -7.95 11.40
N LYS A 375 -11.83 -8.53 10.75
CA LYS A 375 -11.68 -9.21 9.46
C LYS A 375 -11.33 -8.25 8.32
N ASN A 376 -11.92 -7.05 8.34
CA ASN A 376 -11.80 -6.08 7.25
C ASN A 376 -10.88 -4.89 7.59
N ASN A 377 -10.15 -4.96 8.70
CA ASN A 377 -9.23 -3.92 9.17
C ASN A 377 -9.88 -2.54 9.36
N ARG A 378 -11.09 -2.53 9.93
CA ARG A 378 -11.81 -1.28 10.22
C ARG A 378 -11.37 -0.67 11.55
N ILE A 379 -11.82 0.56 11.78
CA ILE A 379 -11.61 1.27 13.03
C ILE A 379 -12.82 1.04 13.91
N LEU A 380 -12.62 0.50 15.11
CA LEU A 380 -13.66 0.22 16.10
C LEU A 380 -13.40 1.00 17.38
N TYR A 381 -14.43 1.66 17.86
CA TYR A 381 -14.50 2.21 19.19
C TYR A 381 -15.55 1.43 20.02
N ASP A 382 -15.08 0.55 20.89
CA ASP A 382 -15.89 -0.49 21.53
C ASP A 382 -16.49 -0.02 22.87
N PHE A 383 -17.59 0.74 22.78
CA PHE A 383 -18.33 1.24 23.94
C PHE A 383 -18.77 0.12 24.90
N ALA A 384 -19.34 -0.96 24.37
CA ALA A 384 -19.84 -2.09 25.15
C ALA A 384 -18.72 -2.79 25.92
N ASP A 385 -17.55 -2.92 25.30
CA ASP A 385 -16.39 -3.48 25.98
C ASP A 385 -15.91 -2.57 27.12
N ILE A 386 -15.70 -1.27 26.87
CA ILE A 386 -15.29 -0.32 27.92
C ILE A 386 -16.26 -0.33 29.12
N GLU A 387 -17.56 -0.50 28.88
CA GLU A 387 -18.60 -0.59 29.92
C GLU A 387 -18.56 -1.86 30.78
N SER A 388 -17.84 -2.89 30.32
CA SER A 388 -17.83 -4.21 30.94
C SER A 388 -16.58 -4.46 31.80
N TRP A 389 -15.68 -3.50 31.92
CA TRP A 389 -14.43 -3.62 32.68
C TRP A 389 -14.20 -2.42 33.59
N ASP A 390 -13.69 -2.68 34.79
CA ASP A 390 -13.16 -1.62 35.64
C ASP A 390 -11.68 -1.30 35.31
N PRO A 391 -11.12 -0.21 35.87
CA PRO A 391 -9.73 0.19 35.60
C PRO A 391 -8.65 -0.82 36.06
N ASP A 392 -9.01 -1.73 36.97
CA ASP A 392 -8.12 -2.77 37.50
C ASP A 392 -8.14 -4.04 36.65
N GLY A 393 -9.02 -4.10 35.65
CA GLY A 393 -9.17 -5.24 34.75
C GLY A 393 -10.11 -6.32 35.28
N ASN A 394 -11.03 -6.00 36.17
CA ASN A 394 -12.11 -6.90 36.53
C ASN A 394 -13.22 -6.84 35.48
N TRP A 395 -13.66 -8.01 35.03
CA TRP A 395 -14.73 -8.14 34.04
C TRP A 395 -16.10 -8.34 34.69
N TYR A 396 -17.13 -7.71 34.12
CA TYR A 396 -18.52 -7.72 34.61
C TYR A 396 -19.53 -8.19 33.54
N GLY A 397 -19.06 -8.59 32.35
CA GLY A 397 -19.94 -8.98 31.25
C GLY A 397 -20.75 -10.27 31.51
N ASP A 398 -20.29 -11.16 32.39
CA ASP A 398 -21.03 -12.33 32.87
C ASP A 398 -22.03 -12.03 33.99
N LYS A 399 -21.99 -10.82 34.57
CA LYS A 399 -22.81 -10.40 35.71
C LYS A 399 -23.96 -9.48 35.30
N TYR A 400 -24.42 -9.59 34.05
CA TYR A 400 -25.54 -8.80 33.53
C TYR A 400 -25.35 -7.29 33.72
N VAL A 401 -24.13 -6.78 33.50
CA VAL A 401 -23.83 -5.36 33.63
C VAL A 401 -24.67 -4.51 32.68
N ASP A 402 -25.23 -3.40 33.18
CA ASP A 402 -25.95 -2.41 32.38
C ASP A 402 -25.12 -1.16 32.08
N CYS A 403 -25.72 -0.26 31.30
CA CYS A 403 -25.10 1.02 30.96
C CYS A 403 -24.84 1.91 32.18
N ASP A 404 -25.57 1.71 33.28
CA ASP A 404 -25.38 2.42 34.55
C ASP A 404 -24.15 1.91 35.34
N CYS A 405 -23.44 0.90 34.83
CA CYS A 405 -22.40 0.16 35.55
C CYS A 405 -22.95 -0.72 36.68
N SER A 406 -24.27 -0.90 36.73
CA SER A 406 -24.94 -1.74 37.71
C SER A 406 -24.89 -3.20 37.25
N TYR A 407 -24.64 -4.14 38.16
CA TYR A 407 -24.45 -5.55 37.87
C TYR A 407 -25.08 -6.44 38.95
N ASP A 408 -25.39 -7.69 38.57
CA ASP A 408 -25.89 -8.73 39.47
C ASP A 408 -24.71 -9.43 40.15
N SER A 409 -24.49 -9.11 41.43
CA SER A 409 -23.33 -9.64 42.16
C SER A 409 -23.50 -11.06 42.66
N ASN A 410 -24.72 -11.60 42.66
CA ASN A 410 -25.07 -12.85 43.34
C ASN A 410 -25.75 -13.90 42.43
N GLY A 411 -26.14 -13.51 41.21
CA GLY A 411 -26.77 -14.35 40.20
C GLY A 411 -28.29 -14.51 40.32
N ASP A 412 -28.98 -13.67 41.10
CA ASP A 412 -30.43 -13.73 41.31
C ASP A 412 -31.26 -12.95 40.26
N GLY A 413 -30.58 -12.32 39.29
CA GLY A 413 -31.18 -11.51 38.23
C GLY A 413 -31.49 -10.07 38.63
N VAL A 414 -31.12 -9.64 39.84
CA VAL A 414 -31.28 -8.26 40.33
C VAL A 414 -29.93 -7.55 40.28
N LEU A 415 -29.91 -6.36 39.66
CA LEU A 415 -28.74 -5.50 39.70
C LEU A 415 -28.63 -4.88 41.11
N ASP A 416 -27.70 -5.39 41.91
CA ASP A 416 -27.60 -5.08 43.35
C ASP A 416 -26.28 -4.37 43.73
N ARG A 417 -25.37 -4.22 42.78
CA ARG A 417 -24.10 -3.49 42.94
C ARG A 417 -23.77 -2.64 41.73
N ASN A 418 -22.83 -1.71 41.89
CA ASN A 418 -22.34 -0.84 40.83
C ASN A 418 -20.82 -0.78 40.86
N TRP A 419 -20.16 -1.31 39.83
CA TRP A 419 -18.70 -1.46 39.84
C TRP A 419 -17.99 -0.12 39.80
N ALA A 420 -18.57 0.88 39.14
CA ALA A 420 -17.96 2.19 39.01
C ALA A 420 -17.99 2.93 40.35
N LEU A 421 -19.12 2.90 41.05
CA LEU A 421 -19.23 3.49 42.39
C LEU A 421 -18.29 2.82 43.40
N ASP A 422 -18.21 1.49 43.36
CA ASP A 422 -17.29 0.73 44.21
C ASP A 422 -15.83 1.17 43.94
N TRP A 423 -15.40 1.21 42.68
CA TRP A 423 -14.05 1.63 42.31
C TRP A 423 -13.74 3.08 42.68
N GLN A 424 -14.70 4.00 42.43
CA GLN A 424 -14.56 5.43 42.76
C GLN A 424 -14.37 5.68 44.26
N SER A 425 -15.05 4.88 45.10
CA SER A 425 -14.92 4.94 46.55
C SER A 425 -13.53 4.49 47.02
N ASP A 426 -12.97 3.47 46.37
CA ASP A 426 -11.68 2.90 46.72
C ASP A 426 -10.48 3.71 46.19
N HIS A 427 -10.68 4.52 45.13
CA HIS A 427 -9.62 5.28 44.44
C HIS A 427 -9.87 6.80 44.39
N PRO A 428 -9.94 7.48 45.55
CA PRO A 428 -10.19 8.92 45.58
C PRO A 428 -9.06 9.70 44.89
N GLY A 429 -9.42 10.55 43.93
CA GLY A 429 -8.49 11.42 43.19
C GLY A 429 -7.91 10.83 41.91
N GLU A 430 -8.21 9.57 41.61
CA GLU A 430 -7.82 8.91 40.35
C GLU A 430 -8.84 9.08 39.22
N TRP A 431 -9.99 9.68 39.55
CA TRP A 431 -11.08 10.00 38.64
C TRP A 431 -11.56 11.45 38.86
N TYR A 432 -12.36 11.96 37.93
CA TYR A 432 -13.01 13.26 38.03
C TYR A 432 -14.52 13.16 37.80
N ASP A 433 -15.27 14.05 38.43
CA ASP A 433 -16.71 14.12 38.25
C ASP A 433 -17.07 14.79 36.91
N CYS A 434 -18.10 14.26 36.26
CA CYS A 434 -18.67 14.80 35.04
C CYS A 434 -20.11 14.33 34.87
N TYR A 435 -20.90 15.10 34.12
CA TYR A 435 -22.26 14.67 33.78
C TYR A 435 -22.19 13.44 32.86
N ALA A 436 -22.78 12.32 33.29
CA ALA A 436 -22.68 11.05 32.58
C ALA A 436 -24.09 10.45 32.41
N PRO A 437 -24.82 10.76 31.32
CA PRO A 437 -26.20 10.31 31.17
C PRO A 437 -26.24 8.78 31.08
N HIS A 438 -27.13 8.15 31.85
CA HIS A 438 -27.30 6.68 31.91
C HIS A 438 -26.08 5.90 32.42
N THR A 439 -25.09 6.57 33.05
CA THR A 439 -23.88 5.92 33.56
C THR A 439 -23.25 6.66 34.74
N GLN A 440 -22.17 6.11 35.30
CA GLN A 440 -21.39 6.76 36.35
C GLN A 440 -20.23 7.59 35.77
N PRO A 441 -19.81 8.69 36.44
CA PRO A 441 -18.74 9.56 35.95
C PRO A 441 -17.45 8.82 35.58
N LEU A 442 -17.06 7.79 36.35
CA LEU A 442 -15.88 6.99 36.04
C LEU A 442 -15.95 6.38 34.64
N ASN A 443 -17.08 5.83 34.24
CA ASN A 443 -17.22 5.20 32.93
C ASN A 443 -17.12 6.24 31.79
N ALA A 444 -17.65 7.44 31.99
CA ALA A 444 -17.45 8.56 31.06
C ALA A 444 -15.97 8.99 31.00
N ASN A 445 -15.23 8.93 32.11
CA ASN A 445 -13.79 9.18 32.13
C ASN A 445 -13.03 8.14 31.29
N LEU A 446 -13.34 6.86 31.44
CA LEU A 446 -12.72 5.78 30.66
C LEU A 446 -12.97 5.96 29.17
N LYS A 447 -14.19 6.36 28.78
CA LYS A 447 -14.51 6.73 27.40
C LYS A 447 -13.74 7.96 26.93
N ALA A 448 -13.55 8.97 27.76
CA ALA A 448 -12.72 10.12 27.39
C ALA A 448 -11.26 9.71 27.13
N TYR A 449 -10.70 8.84 27.98
CA TYR A 449 -9.34 8.35 27.83
C TYR A 449 -9.17 7.51 26.56
N ALA A 450 -10.10 6.58 26.33
CA ALA A 450 -10.15 5.77 25.12
C ALA A 450 -10.34 6.63 23.86
N ALA A 451 -11.16 7.68 23.91
CA ALA A 451 -11.31 8.62 22.79
C ALA A 451 -9.99 9.31 22.46
N TRP A 452 -9.24 9.81 23.44
CA TRP A 452 -7.90 10.36 23.19
C TRP A 452 -6.93 9.33 22.61
N HIS A 453 -7.04 8.07 23.04
CA HIS A 453 -6.25 6.99 22.46
C HIS A 453 -6.63 6.74 20.99
N LEU A 454 -7.94 6.77 20.66
CA LEU A 454 -8.41 6.73 19.28
C LEU A 454 -7.80 7.88 18.46
N TRP A 455 -7.92 9.12 18.94
CA TRP A 455 -7.41 10.30 18.24
C TRP A 455 -5.90 10.21 17.99
N ALA A 456 -5.13 9.77 18.96
CA ALA A 456 -3.69 9.55 18.80
C ALA A 456 -3.38 8.48 17.73
N ARG A 457 -4.12 7.35 17.73
CA ARG A 457 -3.98 6.30 16.70
C ARG A 457 -4.35 6.81 15.31
N LEU A 458 -5.43 7.59 15.19
CA LEU A 458 -5.85 8.18 13.92
C LEU A 458 -4.88 9.27 13.44
N ALA A 459 -4.15 9.93 14.34
CA ALA A 459 -3.10 10.88 14.01
C ALA A 459 -1.79 10.22 13.53
N GLY A 460 -1.65 8.89 13.66
CA GLY A 460 -0.52 8.13 13.14
C GLY A 460 0.25 7.32 14.18
N TRP A 461 -0.12 7.38 15.46
CA TRP A 461 0.50 6.55 16.49
C TRP A 461 0.24 5.06 16.21
N ASP A 462 1.27 4.23 16.33
CA ASP A 462 1.17 2.79 16.13
C ASP A 462 0.53 2.06 17.33
N GLY A 463 0.48 2.70 18.49
CA GLY A 463 -0.10 2.17 19.73
C GLY A 463 0.90 1.48 20.66
N ASN A 464 2.22 1.62 20.40
CA ASN A 464 3.30 1.12 21.26
C ASN A 464 4.04 2.22 22.00
#